data_AF-H2C1S4-F1
#
_entry.id   AF-H2C1S4-F1
#
_cell.length_a   1.000
_cell.length_b   1.000
_cell.length_c   1.000
_cell.angle_alpha   90.00
_cell.angle_beta   90.00
_cell.angle_gamma   90.00
#
_symmetry.space_group_name_H-M   'P 1'
#
loop_
_entity.id
_entity.type
_entity.pdbx_description
1 polymer ?
#
loop_
_entity_poly.entity_id
_entity_poly.type
_entity_poly.pdbx_seq_one_letter_code
_entity_poly.pdbx_strand_id
1 'polypeptide(L)' 'MKLNMRLNLQRQVDKCENCGAPLSAGHVYSREINGVTHYFCCSHCADEFEGSGHPSCC' A
#
# COMPACT_ATOMS: atom_id res chain seq x y z
N MET A 1 -1.31 -40.18 -6.53
CA MET A 1 -1.65 -39.34 -5.36
C MET A 1 -1.90 -37.93 -5.87
N LYS A 2 -3.14 -37.42 -5.79
CA LYS A 2 -3.52 -36.09 -6.30
C LYS A 2 -3.24 -35.07 -5.19
N LEU A 3 -2.23 -34.22 -5.38
CA LEU A 3 -1.99 -33.07 -4.49
C LEU A 3 -2.49 -31.81 -5.18
N ASN A 4 -3.72 -31.42 -4.85
CA ASN A 4 -4.33 -30.15 -5.24
C ASN A 4 -4.04 -29.13 -4.13
N MET A 5 -2.83 -28.59 -4.06
CA MET A 5 -2.49 -27.54 -3.09
C MET A 5 -3.05 -26.20 -3.57
N ARG A 6 -4.35 -25.99 -3.29
CA ARG A 6 -4.97 -24.66 -3.20
C ARG A 6 -4.49 -23.99 -1.90
N LEU A 7 -3.33 -23.36 -1.96
CA LEU A 7 -2.80 -22.47 -0.94
C LEU A 7 -2.34 -21.21 -1.68
N ASN A 8 -2.57 -19.99 -1.23
CA ASN A 8 -3.06 -19.51 0.04
C ASN A 8 -3.43 -18.05 -0.23
N LEU A 9 -4.46 -17.56 0.44
CA LEU A 9 -4.91 -16.18 0.48
C LEU A 9 -3.81 -15.28 1.10
N GLN A 10 -2.65 -15.18 0.47
CA GLN A 10 -1.65 -14.17 0.76
C GLN A 10 -2.28 -12.86 0.31
N ARG A 11 -2.84 -12.18 1.32
CA ARG A 11 -3.41 -10.84 1.27
C ARG A 11 -2.53 -9.99 0.37
N GLN A 12 -3.14 -9.52 -0.71
CA GLN A 12 -2.56 -8.85 -1.85
C GLN A 12 -2.04 -7.44 -1.52
N VAL A 13 -1.53 -7.23 -0.30
CA VAL A 13 -0.96 -5.98 0.20
C VAL A 13 0.56 -6.14 0.28
N ASP A 14 1.14 -6.77 -0.74
CA ASP A 14 2.59 -6.94 -0.89
C ASP A 14 3.19 -5.79 -1.71
N LYS A 15 2.41 -4.80 -2.13
CA LYS A 15 2.89 -3.70 -2.98
C LYS A 15 2.29 -2.35 -2.56
N CYS A 16 3.13 -1.33 -2.52
CA CYS A 16 2.73 0.05 -2.24
C CYS A 16 1.76 0.54 -3.32
N GLU A 17 0.64 1.12 -2.92
CA GLU A 17 -0.36 1.64 -3.88
C GLU A 17 0.14 2.85 -4.67
N ASN A 18 1.10 3.61 -4.12
CA ASN A 18 1.68 4.77 -4.79
C ASN A 18 2.76 4.40 -5.82
N CYS A 19 3.72 3.55 -5.44
CA CYS A 19 4.92 3.29 -6.25
C CYS A 19 5.10 1.84 -6.70
N GLY A 20 4.25 0.91 -6.22
CA GLY A 20 4.35 -0.52 -6.54
C GLY A 20 5.51 -1.26 -5.85
N ALA A 21 6.27 -0.58 -4.98
CA ALA A 21 7.37 -1.19 -4.23
C ALA A 21 6.87 -2.30 -3.30
N PRO A 22 7.62 -3.41 -3.13
CA PRO A 22 7.18 -4.52 -2.32
C PRO A 22 7.07 -4.12 -0.84
N LEU A 23 5.89 -4.33 -0.25
CA LEU A 23 5.61 -4.14 1.17
C LEU A 23 5.98 -5.41 1.91
N SER A 24 7.07 -5.36 2.68
CA SER A 24 7.34 -6.41 3.65
C SER A 24 6.35 -6.28 4.80
N ALA A 25 5.67 -7.38 5.16
CA ALA A 25 4.60 -7.39 6.18
C ALA A 25 4.98 -6.84 7.57
N GLY A 26 6.26 -6.55 7.83
CA GLY A 26 6.74 -5.91 9.06
C GLY A 26 6.82 -4.38 9.00
N HIS A 27 6.77 -3.77 7.80
CA HIS A 27 6.88 -2.33 7.61
C HIS A 27 5.89 -1.88 6.53
N VAL A 28 4.64 -1.70 6.95
CA VAL A 28 3.58 -1.16 6.11
C VAL A 28 3.08 0.13 6.74
N TYR A 29 3.11 1.21 5.96
CA TYR A 29 2.63 2.51 6.37
C TYR A 29 1.17 2.67 5.94
N SER A 30 0.23 2.57 6.88
CA SER A 30 -1.19 2.76 6.61
C SER A 30 -1.60 4.20 6.85
N ARG A 31 -2.33 4.82 5.91
CA ARG A 31 -2.90 6.17 6.06
C ARG A 31 -4.34 6.20 5.57
N GLU A 32 -5.19 6.94 6.27
CA GLU A 32 -6.59 7.11 5.88
C GLU A 32 -6.74 8.37 5.03
N ILE A 33 -7.21 8.19 3.79
CA ILE A 33 -7.31 9.25 2.79
C ILE A 33 -8.70 9.15 2.18
N ASN A 34 -9.50 10.22 2.25
CA ASN A 34 -10.90 10.22 1.81
C ASN A 34 -11.76 9.11 2.45
N GLY A 35 -11.44 8.69 3.67
CA GLY A 35 -12.14 7.59 4.38
C GLY A 35 -11.78 6.18 3.89
N VAL A 36 -10.74 6.05 3.06
CA VAL A 36 -10.19 4.77 2.61
C VAL A 36 -8.80 4.59 3.24
N THR A 37 -8.58 3.43 3.86
CA THR A 37 -7.26 3.07 4.39
C THR A 37 -6.37 2.57 3.25
N HIS A 38 -5.35 3.36 2.92
CA HIS A 38 -4.35 3.03 1.92
C HIS A 38 -3.04 2.55 2.55
N TYR A 39 -2.34 1.66 1.85
CA TYR A 39 -1.11 1.03 2.33
C TYR A 39 0.10 1.43 1.46
N PHE A 40 1.10 2.00 2.12
CA PHE A 40 2.29 2.55 1.50
C PHE A 40 3.57 1.95 2.08
N CYS A 41 4.65 2.02 1.31
CA CYS A 41 5.96 1.55 1.77
C CYS A 41 6.64 2.54 2.71
N CYS A 42 6.30 3.82 2.58
CA CYS A 42 6.94 4.94 3.29
C CYS A 42 5.93 6.06 3.53
N SER A 43 6.21 6.93 4.51
CA SER A 43 5.42 8.15 4.75
C SER A 43 5.39 9.09 3.54
N HIS A 44 6.47 9.16 2.75
CA HIS A 44 6.55 10.02 1.57
C HIS A 44 5.56 9.62 0.47
N CYS A 45 5.33 8.31 0.30
CA CYS A 45 4.34 7.82 -0.66
C CYS A 45 2.91 8.12 -0.22
N ALA A 46 2.64 8.10 1.09
CA ALA A 46 1.34 8.53 1.61
C ALA A 46 1.16 10.04 1.43
N ASP A 47 2.21 10.83 1.70
CA ASP A 47 2.19 12.28 1.58
C ASP A 47 2.06 12.74 0.12
N GLU A 48 2.70 12.07 -0.85
CA GLU A 48 2.44 12.31 -2.29
C GLU A 48 1.00 11.97 -2.67
N PHE A 49 0.47 10.87 -2.13
CA PHE A 49 -0.90 10.42 -2.43
C PHE A 49 -1.96 11.35 -1.81
N GLU A 50 -1.73 11.88 -0.60
CA GLU A 50 -2.58 12.88 0.06
C GLU A 50 -2.37 14.29 -0.49
N GLY A 51 -1.11 14.67 -0.69
CA GLY A 51 -0.63 15.99 -1.05
C GLY A 51 -0.82 16.35 -2.53
N SER A 52 -1.08 15.35 -3.39
CA SER A 52 -1.63 15.59 -4.74
C SER A 52 -2.93 16.44 -4.71
N GLY A 53 -3.56 16.57 -3.53
CA GLY A 53 -4.71 17.42 -3.28
C GLY A 53 -4.46 18.86 -2.82
N HIS A 54 -3.23 19.41 -2.78
CA HIS A 54 -3.07 20.84 -2.46
C HIS A 54 -2.00 21.60 -3.26
N PRO A 55 -2.38 22.71 -3.93
CA PRO A 55 -1.48 23.61 -4.63
C PRO A 55 -0.57 24.36 -3.65
N SER A 56 0.66 23.89 -3.45
CA SER A 56 1.73 24.70 -2.85
C SER A 56 2.79 25.03 -3.89
N CYS A 57 2.40 25.75 -4.93
CA CYS A 57 3.32 26.66 -5.61
C CYS A 57 3.09 28.03 -4.98
N CYS A 58 3.73 28.23 -3.83
CA CYS A 58 3.95 29.54 -3.21
C CYS A 58 4.87 30.38 -4.10
#